data_AF-A0A838SWA8-F1
#
_entry.id   AF-A0A838SWA8-F1
#
_cell.length_a   1.000
_cell.length_b   1.000
_cell.length_c   1.000
_cell.angle_alpha   90.00
_cell.angle_beta   90.00
_cell.angle_gamma   90.00
#
_symmetry.space_group_name_H-M   'P 1'
#
loop_
_entity.id
_entity.type
_entity.pdbx_description
1 polymer ?
#
loop_
_entity_poly.entity_id
_entity_poly.type
_entity_poly.pdbx_seq_one_letter_code
_entity_poly.pdbx_strand_id
1 'polypeptide(L)'
;MARGYTVATIALALDISAKWVDNVLSHQTIPGVTQSRQGVPRRISFEGAFVLWVVSRLSESLRIPADLAVSGAQALAQTGSWEAGAWLTVSLDLATAMNELQSRLAYAVEAAPMPKRGRPPAKAKRGAD
;
A
#
# COMPACT_ATOMS: atom_id res chain seq x y z
N MET A 1 4.98 -1.21 -18.64
CA MET A 1 3.87 -1.34 -17.67
C MET A 1 4.41 -2.02 -16.41
N ALA A 2 4.64 -1.27 -15.34
CA ALA A 2 5.12 -1.86 -14.09
C ALA A 2 4.02 -2.76 -13.48
N ARG A 3 4.37 -4.00 -13.14
CA ARG A 3 3.46 -4.92 -12.43
C ARG A 3 3.14 -4.31 -11.05
N GLY A 4 1.87 -4.03 -10.78
CA GLY A 4 1.44 -3.56 -9.47
C GLY A 4 1.34 -4.70 -8.45
N TYR A 5 1.85 -4.45 -7.25
CA TYR A 5 1.73 -5.30 -6.08
C TYR A 5 0.28 -5.42 -5.63
N THR A 6 -0.05 -6.55 -5.00
CA THR A 6 -1.37 -6.76 -4.39
C THR A 6 -1.38 -6.26 -2.95
N VAL A 7 -2.57 -6.01 -2.38
CA VAL A 7 -2.73 -5.68 -0.96
C VAL A 7 -2.06 -6.71 -0.06
N ALA A 8 -2.17 -8.00 -0.37
CA ALA A 8 -1.54 -9.07 0.40
C ALA A 8 0.00 -9.01 0.34
N THR A 9 0.57 -8.74 -0.83
CA THR A 9 2.02 -8.55 -0.99
C THR A 9 2.52 -7.35 -0.19
N ILE A 10 1.79 -6.23 -0.23
CA ILE A 10 2.14 -5.03 0.54
C ILE A 10 2.02 -5.30 2.03
N ALA A 11 0.91 -5.90 2.49
CA ALA A 11 0.72 -6.27 3.89
C ALA A 11 1.89 -7.11 4.42
N LEU A 12 2.33 -8.11 3.65
CA LEU A 12 3.48 -8.94 3.99
C LEU A 12 4.79 -8.14 4.01
N ALA A 13 5.06 -7.34 2.97
CA ALA A 13 6.31 -6.56 2.88
C ALA A 13 6.45 -5.54 4.02
N LEU A 14 5.34 -4.92 4.41
CA LEU A 14 5.31 -3.89 5.43
C LEU A 14 5.12 -4.44 6.84
N ASP A 15 4.94 -5.76 6.99
CA ASP A 15 4.61 -6.44 8.25
C ASP A 15 3.38 -5.85 8.96
N ILE A 16 2.31 -5.62 8.17
CA ILE A 16 1.05 -5.04 8.64
C ILE A 16 -0.14 -5.87 8.18
N SER A 17 -1.28 -5.71 8.83
CA SER A 17 -2.49 -6.43 8.42
C SER A 17 -3.02 -5.93 7.06
N ALA A 18 -3.48 -6.85 6.21
CA ALA A 18 -4.15 -6.50 4.95
C ALA A 18 -5.39 -5.61 5.18
N LYS A 19 -6.10 -5.83 6.30
CA LYS A 19 -7.22 -4.98 6.73
C LYS A 19 -6.79 -3.53 6.96
N TRP A 20 -5.63 -3.30 7.58
CA TRP A 20 -5.11 -1.95 7.77
C TRP A 20 -4.87 -1.27 6.43
N VAL A 21 -4.23 -1.97 5.49
CA VAL A 21 -3.97 -1.44 4.14
C VAL A 21 -5.29 -1.09 3.45
N ASP A 22 -6.27 -2.01 3.47
CA ASP A 22 -7.58 -1.75 2.87
C ASP A 22 -8.32 -0.59 3.53
N ASN A 23 -8.24 -0.45 4.85
CA ASN A 23 -8.83 0.68 5.56
C ASN A 23 -8.22 2.01 5.13
N VAL A 24 -6.89 2.11 5.10
CA VAL A 24 -6.20 3.32 4.63
C VAL A 24 -6.61 3.64 3.20
N LEU A 25 -6.56 2.66 2.30
CA LEU A 25 -6.92 2.83 0.89
C LEU A 25 -8.42 3.06 0.62
N SER A 26 -9.29 2.83 1.60
CA SER A 26 -10.73 3.11 1.49
C SER A 26 -11.08 4.53 1.93
N HIS A 27 -10.22 5.19 2.71
CA HIS A 27 -10.45 6.52 3.23
C HIS A 27 -9.49 7.57 2.67
N GLN A 28 -8.35 7.16 2.11
CA GLN A 28 -7.27 8.03 1.68
C GLN A 28 -6.89 7.74 0.22
N THR A 29 -6.56 8.79 -0.52
CA THR A 29 -6.03 8.67 -1.88
C THR A 29 -4.51 8.61 -1.82
N ILE A 30 -3.95 7.48 -2.26
CA ILE A 30 -2.50 7.24 -2.27
C ILE A 30 -2.01 7.24 -3.72
N PRO A 31 -1.02 8.10 -4.07
CA PRO A 31 -0.38 8.08 -5.38
C PRO A 31 0.12 6.68 -5.74
N GLY A 32 -0.01 6.32 -7.01
CA GLY A 32 0.45 5.01 -7.48
C GLY A 32 -0.41 3.82 -7.01
N VAL A 33 -1.59 4.05 -6.42
CA VAL A 33 -2.60 3.01 -6.19
C VAL A 33 -3.70 3.12 -7.25
N THR A 34 -3.91 2.05 -8.01
CA THR A 34 -4.96 1.99 -9.03
C THR A 34 -6.04 1.00 -8.62
N GLN A 35 -7.28 1.49 -8.54
CA GLN A 35 -8.47 0.66 -8.42
C GLN A 35 -9.20 0.68 -9.77
N SER A 36 -9.21 -0.46 -10.46
CA SER A 36 -9.74 -0.48 -11.84
C SER A 36 -11.28 -0.46 -11.87
N ARG A 37 -11.96 -1.24 -11.02
CA ARG A 37 -13.43 -1.37 -10.93
C ARG A 37 -13.83 -1.95 -9.55
N GLN A 38 -15.09 -1.81 -9.14
CA GLN A 38 -15.61 -2.55 -7.98
C GLN A 38 -15.45 -4.06 -8.20
N GLY A 39 -14.91 -4.78 -7.21
CA GLY A 39 -14.59 -6.21 -7.33
C GLY A 39 -13.26 -6.55 -8.01
N VAL A 40 -12.51 -5.56 -8.53
CA VAL A 40 -11.14 -5.79 -9.04
C VAL A 40 -10.13 -5.51 -7.92
N PRO A 41 -9.19 -6.44 -7.64
CA PRO A 41 -8.14 -6.22 -6.65
C PRO A 41 -7.31 -4.96 -6.96
N ARG A 42 -7.05 -4.15 -5.93
CA ARG A 42 -6.20 -2.96 -6.03
C ARG A 42 -4.79 -3.35 -6.50
N ARG A 43 -4.21 -2.49 -7.33
CA ARG A 43 -2.82 -2.60 -7.78
C ARG A 43 -2.03 -1.44 -7.22
N ILE A 44 -0.96 -1.75 -6.49
CA ILE A 44 -0.15 -0.79 -5.77
C ILE A 44 1.22 -0.77 -6.45
N SER A 45 1.65 0.38 -6.95
CA SER A 45 3.00 0.57 -7.50
C SER A 45 4.04 0.62 -6.38
N PHE A 46 5.32 0.66 -6.75
CA PHE A 46 6.40 0.89 -5.77
C PHE A 46 6.23 2.22 -5.04
N GLU A 47 5.85 3.29 -5.74
CA GLU A 47 5.57 4.60 -5.15
C GLU A 47 4.45 4.51 -4.11
N GLY A 48 3.34 3.87 -4.45
CA GLY A 48 2.23 3.68 -3.51
C GLY A 48 2.62 2.81 -2.31
N ALA A 49 3.47 1.80 -2.52
CA ALA A 49 4.01 0.99 -1.44
C ALA A 49 4.92 1.82 -0.51
N PHE A 50 5.72 2.73 -1.07
CA PHE A 50 6.59 3.62 -0.32
C PHE A 50 5.80 4.58 0.55
N VAL A 51 4.79 5.24 0.00
CA VAL A 51 3.90 6.10 0.78
C VAL A 51 3.25 5.30 1.91
N LEU A 52 2.70 4.12 1.64
CA LEU A 52 2.08 3.28 2.69
C LEU A 52 3.05 2.86 3.79
N TRP A 53 4.31 2.55 3.44
CA TRP A 53 5.36 2.24 4.41
C TRP A 53 5.69 3.44 5.30
N VAL A 54 5.82 4.63 4.73
CA VAL A 54 6.07 5.85 5.52
C VAL A 54 4.85 6.17 6.41
N VAL A 55 3.63 6.02 5.91
CA VAL A 55 2.40 6.19 6.70
C VAL A 55 2.41 5.26 7.92
N SER A 56 2.69 3.97 7.73
CA SER A 56 2.68 3.03 8.86
C SER A 56 3.73 3.40 9.92
N ARG A 57 4.94 3.81 9.49
CA ARG A 57 6.00 4.27 10.40
C ARG A 57 5.64 5.54 11.16
N LEU A 58 5.06 6.53 10.49
CA LEU A 58 4.61 7.77 11.13
C LEU A 58 3.49 7.50 12.13
N SER A 59 2.49 6.70 11.75
CA SER A 59 1.38 6.35 12.63
C SER A 59 1.85 5.55 13.86
N GLU A 60 2.80 4.62 13.70
CA GLU A 60 3.34 3.84 14.81
C GLU A 60 4.21 4.70 15.74
N SER A 61 5.13 5.48 15.17
CA SER A 61 6.15 6.20 15.93
C SER A 61 5.61 7.47 16.60
N LEU A 62 4.75 8.22 15.89
CA LEU A 62 4.24 9.51 16.34
C LEU A 62 2.80 9.44 16.86
N ARG A 63 2.13 8.29 16.69
CA ARG A 63 0.72 8.09 17.10
C ARG A 63 -0.23 9.15 16.55
N ILE A 64 0.05 9.61 15.33
CA ILE A 64 -0.75 10.64 14.67
C ILE A 64 -1.91 10.04 13.85
N PRO A 65 -2.99 10.83 13.62
CA PRO A 65 -4.08 10.47 12.73
C PRO A 65 -3.62 10.09 11.31
N ALA A 66 -4.38 9.20 10.65
CA ALA A 66 -4.00 8.64 9.36
C ALA A 66 -3.96 9.67 8.21
N ASP A 67 -4.83 10.67 8.24
CA ASP A 67 -4.82 11.79 7.30
C ASP A 67 -3.53 12.61 7.41
N LEU A 68 -3.11 12.93 8.64
CA LEU A 68 -1.87 13.64 8.89
C LEU A 68 -0.64 12.79 8.48
N ALA A 69 -0.67 11.50 8.80
CA ALA A 69 0.38 10.56 8.39
C ALA A 69 0.48 10.43 6.86
N VAL A 70 -0.64 10.42 6.14
CA VAL A 70 -0.66 10.37 4.66
C VAL A 70 -0.08 11.65 4.06
N SER A 71 -0.51 12.82 4.55
CA SER A 71 0.04 14.10 4.09
C SER A 71 1.55 14.18 4.33
N GLY A 72 1.99 13.82 5.54
CA GLY A 72 3.41 13.79 5.89
C GLY A 72 4.22 12.79 5.06
N ALA A 73 3.67 11.60 4.83
CA ALA A 73 4.32 10.60 3.99
C ALA A 73 4.47 11.05 2.53
N GLN A 74 3.50 11.75 1.98
CA GLN A 74 3.59 12.31 0.63
C GLN A 74 4.65 13.41 0.55
N ALA A 75 4.71 14.30 1.54
CA ALA A 75 5.76 15.33 1.62
C ALA A 75 7.15 14.68 1.72
N LEU A 76 7.33 13.75 2.65
CA LEU A 76 8.58 12.99 2.81
C LEU A 76 8.97 12.29 1.52
N ALA A 77 8.05 11.62 0.83
CA ALA A 77 8.36 10.92 -0.42
C ALA A 77 8.83 11.83 -1.56
N GLN A 78 8.45 13.11 -1.54
CA GLN A 78 8.85 14.07 -2.56
C GLN A 78 10.14 14.80 -2.22
N THR A 79 10.33 15.18 -0.95
CA THR A 79 11.39 16.12 -0.55
C THR A 79 12.38 15.54 0.46
N GLY A 80 12.06 14.41 1.08
CA GLY A 80 12.81 13.85 2.22
C GLY A 80 12.59 14.59 3.54
N SER A 81 11.73 15.62 3.58
CA SER A 81 11.45 16.39 4.80
C SER A 81 9.97 16.74 4.91
N TRP A 82 9.45 16.74 6.13
CA TRP A 82 8.08 17.14 6.43
C TRP A 82 8.03 17.98 7.71
N GLU A 83 7.44 19.16 7.62
CA GLU A 83 7.19 20.05 8.74
C GLU A 83 5.78 19.78 9.32
N ALA A 84 5.74 19.16 10.48
CA ALA A 84 4.53 18.90 11.23
C ALA A 84 4.23 20.08 12.18
N GLY A 85 3.79 21.19 11.59
CA GLY A 85 3.60 22.46 12.31
C GLY A 85 4.93 23.18 12.58
N ALA A 86 4.91 24.16 13.48
CA ALA A 86 6.05 25.08 13.67
C ALA A 86 7.23 24.53 14.49
N TRP A 87 7.09 23.35 15.10
CA TRP A 87 8.03 22.86 16.12
C TRP A 87 8.58 21.45 15.84
N LEU A 88 8.09 20.78 14.80
CA LEU A 88 8.51 19.42 14.47
C LEU A 88 8.87 19.31 13.00
N THR A 89 10.10 18.92 12.73
CA THR A 89 10.56 18.55 11.38
C THR A 89 10.95 17.08 11.41
N VAL A 90 10.35 16.32 10.51
CA VAL A 90 10.69 14.91 10.26
C VAL A 90 11.52 14.86 8.98
N SER A 91 12.65 14.16 9.02
CA SER A 91 13.46 13.91 7.83
C SER A 91 13.59 12.42 7.58
N LEU A 92 13.74 12.06 6.31
CA LEU A 92 13.88 10.68 5.85
C LEU A 92 15.01 10.62 4.83
N ASP A 93 16.00 9.75 5.10
CA ASP A 93 16.96 9.35 4.07
C ASP A 93 16.23 8.47 3.05
N LEU A 94 15.86 9.09 1.94
CA LEU A 94 15.10 8.44 0.87
C LEU A 94 15.84 7.26 0.25
N ALA A 95 17.16 7.36 0.08
CA ALA A 95 17.92 6.30 -0.59
C ALA A 95 17.91 5.03 0.28
N THR A 96 18.23 5.19 1.56
CA THR A 96 18.20 4.07 2.52
C THR A 96 16.79 3.49 2.65
N ALA A 97 15.78 4.34 2.78
CA ALA A 97 14.39 3.95 2.91
C ALA A 97 13.87 3.17 1.69
N MET A 98 14.17 3.65 0.47
CA MET A 98 13.76 2.99 -0.77
C MET A 98 14.44 1.63 -0.93
N ASN A 99 15.72 1.53 -0.58
CA ASN A 99 16.47 0.26 -0.64
C ASN A 99 15.92 -0.77 0.36
N GLU A 100 15.57 -0.34 1.57
CA GLU A 100 14.93 -1.21 2.56
C GLU A 100 13.60 -1.74 2.04
N LEU A 101 12.73 -0.85 1.53
CA LEU A 101 11.44 -1.24 0.99
C LEU A 101 11.58 -2.18 -0.20
N GLN A 102 12.51 -1.91 -1.11
CA GLN A 102 12.76 -2.75 -2.27
C GLN A 102 13.15 -4.18 -1.85
N SER A 103 13.99 -4.32 -0.83
CA SER A 103 14.39 -5.61 -0.29
C SER A 103 13.22 -6.37 0.33
N ARG A 104 12.37 -5.67 1.10
CA ARG A 104 11.15 -6.24 1.70
C ARG A 104 10.14 -6.69 0.65
N LEU A 105 9.95 -5.89 -0.40
CA LEU A 105 9.04 -6.22 -1.51
C LEU A 105 9.55 -7.41 -2.33
N ALA A 106 10.86 -7.50 -2.58
CA ALA A 106 11.45 -8.65 -3.27
C ALA A 106 11.14 -9.95 -2.52
N TYR A 107 11.39 -9.97 -1.21
CA TYR A 107 11.05 -11.11 -0.36
C TYR A 107 9.53 -11.41 -0.36
N ALA A 108 8.70 -10.38 -0.20
CA ALA A 108 7.26 -10.57 -0.12
C ALA A 108 6.66 -11.09 -1.44
N VAL A 109 7.22 -10.74 -2.60
CA VAL A 109 6.77 -11.28 -3.90
C VAL A 109 7.03 -12.78 -3.98
N GLU A 110 8.13 -13.26 -3.42
CA GLU A 110 8.47 -14.69 -3.40
C GLU A 110 7.62 -15.47 -2.39
N ALA A 111 7.35 -14.87 -1.24
CA ALA A 111 6.63 -15.53 -0.14
C ALA A 111 5.10 -15.38 -0.20
N ALA A 112 4.56 -14.38 -0.91
CA ALA A 112 3.13 -14.10 -0.89
C ALA A 112 2.30 -15.21 -1.56
N PRO A 113 1.25 -15.72 -0.89
CA PRO A 113 0.38 -16.73 -1.48
C PRO A 113 -0.32 -16.21 -2.72
N MET A 114 -0.33 -17.04 -3.77
CA MET A 114 -0.96 -16.72 -5.04
C MET A 114 -2.48 -16.51 -4.83
N PRO A 115 -3.10 -15.46 -5.39
CA PRO A 115 -4.53 -15.23 -5.23
C PRO A 115 -5.32 -16.45 -5.74
N LYS A 116 -6.22 -16.99 -4.90
CA LYS A 116 -7.11 -18.09 -5.31
C LYS A 116 -7.93 -17.61 -6.51
N ARG A 117 -7.70 -18.19 -7.69
CA ARG A 117 -8.56 -17.95 -8.86
C ARG A 117 -9.97 -18.42 -8.51
N GLY A 118 -10.95 -17.52 -8.61
CA GLY A 118 -12.35 -17.88 -8.38
C GLY A 118 -12.80 -19.00 -9.31
N ARG A 119 -13.70 -19.86 -8.82
CA ARG A 119 -14.32 -20.91 -9.64
C ARG A 119 -15.12 -20.26 -10.76
N PRO A 120 -15.01 -20.71 -12.02
CA PRO A 120 -15.85 -20.21 -13.11
C PRO A 120 -17.33 -20.34 -12.71
N PRO A 121 -18.20 -19.38 -13.07
CA PRO A 121 -19.63 -19.51 -12.82
C PRO A 121 -20.12 -20.79 -13.50
N ALA A 122 -20.80 -21.65 -12.73
CA ALA A 122 -21.40 -22.86 -13.27
C ALA A 122 -22.42 -22.44 -14.35
N LYS A 123 -22.29 -22.98 -15.57
CA LYS A 123 -23.28 -22.77 -16.63
C LYS A 123 -24.65 -23.11 -16.06
N ALA A 124 -25.53 -22.12 -15.96
CA ALA A 124 -26.94 -22.36 -15.68
C ALA A 124 -27.45 -23.36 -16.73
N LYS A 125 -27.92 -24.52 -16.26
CA LYS A 125 -28.71 -25.42 -17.12
C LYS A 125 -29.93 -24.62 -17.56
N ARG A 126 -29.94 -24.13 -18.80
CA ARG A 126 -31.17 -23.70 -19.44
C ARG A 126 -32.04 -24.95 -19.53
N GLY A 127 -33.17 -24.91 -18.81
CA GLY A 127 -34.18 -25.94 -18.84
C GLY A 127 -34.63 -26.18 -20.28
N ALA A 128 -34.74 -27.46 -20.62
CA ALA A 128 -35.70 -27.90 -21.61
C ALA A 128 -37.06 -27.82 -20.94
N ASP A 129 -38.01 -27.15 -21.59
CA ASP A 129 -39.42 -27.50 -21.72
C ASP A 129 -39.97 -26.73 -22.95
#